data_AF-A0A519PAI9-F1
#
_entry.id   AF-A0A519PAI9-F1
#
_cell.length_a   1.000
_cell.length_b   1.000
_cell.length_c   1.000
_cell.angle_alpha   90.00
_cell.angle_beta   90.00
_cell.angle_gamma   90.00
#
_symmetry.space_group_name_H-M   'P 1'
#
loop_
_entity.id
_entity.type
_entity.pdbx_description
1 polymer ?
#
loop_
_entity_poly.entity_id
_entity_poly.type
_entity_poly.pdbx_seq_one_letter_code
_entity_poly.pdbx_strand_id
1 'polypeptide(L)'
;MIPVPALETPPAIAAPAPERSVATDAELRVAAALTEARVHVDSSFRGADIVLYGAVFNPTDRPVDVVVVVRGPEAPVRLVQKVQRAGVWINSRPVLFEGA
;
A
#
# COMPACT_ATOMS: atom_id res chain seq x y z
N MET A 1 28.59 3.50 61.35
CA MET A 1 27.79 4.32 60.42
C MET A 1 28.48 4.24 59.06
N ILE A 2 27.97 3.41 58.14
CA ILE A 2 28.57 3.21 56.80
C ILE A 2 27.93 4.26 55.88
N PRO A 3 28.70 5.08 55.14
CA PRO A 3 28.13 6.05 54.22
C PRO A 3 27.50 5.31 53.02
N VAL A 4 26.24 5.61 52.75
CA VAL A 4 25.53 5.16 51.53
C VAL A 4 26.17 5.90 50.34
N PRO A 5 26.67 5.19 49.30
CA PRO A 5 27.22 5.86 48.13
C PRO A 5 26.12 6.64 47.41
N ALA A 6 26.43 7.88 47.00
CA ALA A 6 25.52 8.71 46.23
C ALA A 6 25.22 8.01 44.89
N LEU A 7 23.95 7.72 44.62
CA LEU A 7 23.52 7.25 43.30
C LEU A 7 23.70 8.40 42.32
N GLU A 8 24.76 8.36 41.53
CA GLU A 8 24.97 9.29 40.43
C GLU A 8 23.83 9.10 39.42
N THR A 9 23.02 10.14 39.18
CA THR A 9 21.95 10.07 38.18
C THR A 9 22.59 9.79 36.83
N PRO A 10 22.21 8.70 36.13
CA PRO A 10 22.77 8.39 34.82
C PRO A 10 22.62 9.61 33.90
N PRO A 11 23.66 9.96 33.11
CA PRO A 11 23.54 11.06 32.17
C PRO A 11 22.35 10.74 31.25
N ALA A 12 21.37 11.64 31.22
CA ALA A 12 20.25 11.54 30.31
C ALA A 12 20.80 11.65 28.89
N ILE A 13 20.98 10.51 28.22
CA ILE A 13 21.26 10.49 26.77
C ILE A 13 19.99 10.98 26.10
N ALA A 14 19.92 12.29 25.84
CA ALA A 14 18.91 12.85 24.98
C ALA A 14 19.16 12.27 23.58
N ALA A 15 18.27 11.40 23.12
CA ALA A 15 18.28 10.97 21.72
C ALA A 15 18.23 12.25 20.86
N PRO A 16 19.13 12.43 19.87
CA PRO A 16 19.02 13.56 18.97
C PRO A 16 17.62 13.55 18.35
N ALA A 17 17.01 14.72 18.29
CA ALA A 17 15.71 14.88 17.63
C ALA A 17 15.82 14.26 16.23
N PRO A 18 14.82 13.47 15.77
CA PRO A 18 14.90 12.83 14.47
C PRO A 18 15.27 13.88 13.42
N GLU A 19 16.41 13.68 12.76
CA GLU A 19 16.92 14.60 11.75
C GLU A 19 15.90 14.66 10.62
N ARG A 20 15.15 15.77 10.58
CA ARG A 20 14.15 16.01 9.54
C ARG A 20 14.92 16.10 8.22
N SER A 21 14.61 15.21 7.27
CA SER A 21 15.25 15.23 5.95
C SER A 21 15.00 16.57 5.28
N VAL A 22 16.07 17.34 5.05
CA VAL A 22 16.04 18.65 4.37
C VAL A 22 15.44 18.60 2.96
N ALA A 23 15.36 17.41 2.37
CA ALA A 23 14.74 17.19 1.06
C ALA A 23 13.20 17.25 1.08
N THR A 24 12.57 17.34 2.26
CA THR A 24 11.10 17.44 2.40
C THR A 24 10.58 18.87 2.26
N ASP A 25 11.42 19.89 2.48
CA ASP A 25 11.00 21.31 2.49
C ASP A 25 11.17 22.03 1.14
N ALA A 26 11.95 21.49 0.21
CA ALA A 26 12.35 22.23 -1.00
C ALA A 26 11.54 21.91 -2.27
N GLU A 27 10.91 20.74 -2.35
CA GLU A 27 10.28 20.24 -3.57
C GLU A 27 8.89 19.65 -3.28
N LEU A 28 7.92 19.90 -4.16
CA LEU A 28 6.61 19.26 -4.10
C LEU A 28 6.77 17.75 -4.20
N ARG A 29 6.34 17.04 -3.16
CA ARG A 29 6.48 15.58 -3.08
C ARG A 29 5.23 14.92 -2.55
N VAL A 30 4.99 13.69 -2.97
CA VAL A 30 3.89 12.87 -2.48
C VAL A 30 4.49 11.61 -1.88
N ALA A 31 4.26 11.39 -0.59
CA ALA A 31 4.43 10.08 0.01
C ALA A 31 3.08 9.39 0.02
N ALA A 32 3.02 8.17 -0.47
CA ALA A 32 1.81 7.38 -0.45
C ALA A 32 2.13 5.92 -0.13
N ALA A 33 1.18 5.28 0.55
CA ALA A 33 1.22 3.87 0.88
C ALA A 33 -0.17 3.28 0.70
N LEU A 34 -0.21 2.00 0.34
CA LEU A 34 -1.45 1.25 0.15
C LEU A 34 -1.65 0.34 1.37
N THR A 35 -2.91 0.06 1.70
CA THR A 35 -3.23 -0.97 2.70
C THR A 35 -2.76 -2.35 2.25
N GLU A 36 -3.03 -2.68 0.99
CA GLU A 36 -2.56 -3.90 0.35
C GLU A 36 -2.20 -3.59 -1.10
N ALA A 37 -1.01 -4.00 -1.53
CA ALA A 37 -0.51 -3.73 -2.88
C ALA A 37 -0.76 -4.89 -3.85
N ARG A 38 -1.20 -6.05 -3.35
CA ARG A 38 -1.46 -7.25 -4.16
C ARG A 38 -2.90 -7.71 -4.01
N VAL A 39 -3.62 -7.74 -5.13
CA VAL A 39 -4.96 -8.33 -5.19
C VAL A 39 -4.86 -9.77 -5.69
N HIS A 40 -5.30 -10.72 -4.87
CA HIS A 40 -5.39 -12.12 -5.28
C HIS A 40 -6.76 -12.39 -5.90
N VAL A 41 -6.77 -12.92 -7.12
CA VAL A 41 -8.00 -13.24 -7.85
C VAL A 41 -8.09 -14.77 -7.98
N ASP A 42 -8.88 -15.38 -7.11
CA ASP A 42 -9.20 -16.81 -7.15
C ASP A 42 -10.70 -17.05 -7.45
N SER A 43 -11.14 -18.31 -7.44
CA SER A 43 -12.52 -18.69 -7.75
C SER A 43 -13.59 -18.10 -6.83
N SER A 44 -13.21 -17.61 -5.64
CA SER A 44 -14.07 -16.99 -4.64
C SER A 44 -14.00 -15.47 -4.64
N PHE A 45 -13.17 -14.88 -5.50
CA PHE A 45 -12.98 -13.44 -5.60
C PHE A 45 -14.29 -12.72 -5.96
N ARG A 46 -14.64 -11.69 -5.19
CA ARG A 46 -15.84 -10.86 -5.40
C ARG A 46 -15.55 -9.38 -5.67
N GLY A 47 -14.27 -9.00 -5.67
CA GLY A 47 -13.83 -7.60 -5.70
C GLY A 47 -12.76 -7.35 -4.64
N ALA A 48 -12.05 -6.22 -4.76
CA ALA A 48 -11.07 -5.75 -3.79
C ALA A 48 -11.20 -4.24 -3.61
N ASP A 49 -11.22 -3.79 -2.36
CA ASP A 49 -11.15 -2.38 -2.00
C ASP A 49 -9.71 -2.05 -1.60
N ILE A 50 -9.12 -1.06 -2.29
CA ILE A 50 -7.76 -0.61 -2.03
C ILE A 50 -7.83 0.81 -1.48
N VAL A 51 -7.24 1.03 -0.31
CA VAL A 51 -7.12 2.35 0.29
C VAL A 51 -5.70 2.87 0.10
N LEU A 52 -5.60 4.02 -0.55
CA LEU A 52 -4.37 4.81 -0.68
C LEU A 52 -4.37 5.90 0.40
N TYR A 53 -3.33 5.93 1.23
CA TYR A 53 -3.11 6.97 2.21
C TYR A 53 -1.75 7.61 2.00
N GLY A 54 -1.60 8.87 2.39
CA GLY A 54 -0.38 9.61 2.10
C GLY A 54 -0.40 11.04 2.57
N ALA A 55 0.68 11.75 2.24
CA ALA A 55 0.84 13.17 2.52
C ALA A 55 1.50 13.86 1.32
N VAL A 56 1.07 15.10 1.08
CA VAL A 56 1.72 16.02 0.14
C VAL A 56 2.63 16.94 0.95
N PHE A 57 3.91 16.99 0.58
CA PHE A 57 4.91 17.86 1.18
C PHE A 57 5.21 19.05 0.28
N ASN A 58 5.44 20.20 0.90
CA ASN A 58 5.70 21.48 0.24
C ASN A 58 4.68 21.85 -0.87
N PRO A 59 3.35 21.81 -0.60
CA PRO A 59 2.38 22.34 -1.54
C PRO A 59 2.56 23.86 -1.69
N THR A 60 2.59 24.33 -2.93
CA THR A 60 2.51 25.75 -3.29
C THR A 60 1.06 26.26 -3.14
N ASP A 61 0.82 27.57 -3.26
CA ASP A 61 -0.52 28.16 -3.36
C ASP A 61 -1.39 27.60 -4.51
N ARG A 62 -0.79 26.84 -5.44
CA ARG A 62 -1.53 26.14 -6.50
C ARG A 62 -2.08 24.81 -5.99
N PRO A 63 -3.32 24.44 -6.35
CA PRO A 63 -3.86 23.11 -6.08
C PRO A 63 -2.92 22.02 -6.58
N VAL A 64 -2.77 20.96 -5.77
CA VAL A 64 -1.96 19.78 -6.12
C VAL A 64 -2.90 18.66 -6.52
N ASP A 65 -2.72 18.14 -7.74
CA ASP A 65 -3.46 16.98 -8.23
C ASP A 65 -2.67 15.70 -7.97
N VAL A 66 -3.37 14.64 -7.54
CA VAL A 66 -2.81 13.31 -7.34
C VAL A 66 -3.44 12.34 -8.32
N VAL A 67 -2.62 11.69 -9.14
CA VAL A 67 -3.06 10.70 -10.14
C VAL A 67 -2.60 9.31 -9.71
N VAL A 68 -3.54 8.36 -9.72
CA VAL A 68 -3.28 6.96 -9.39
C VAL A 68 -3.56 6.10 -10.61
N VAL A 69 -2.64 5.21 -10.95
CA VAL A 69 -2.78 4.28 -12.08
C VAL A 69 -2.82 2.85 -11.55
N VAL A 70 -3.90 2.14 -11.88
CA VAL A 70 -4.06 0.72 -11.59
C VAL A 70 -3.92 -0.05 -12.89
N ARG A 71 -3.04 -1.05 -12.92
CA ARG A 71 -2.82 -1.91 -14.09
C ARG A 71 -3.18 -3.34 -13.75
N GLY A 72 -3.92 -3.96 -14.66
CA GLY A 72 -4.22 -5.39 -14.62
C GLY A 72 -3.05 -6.23 -15.15
N PRO A 73 -3.23 -7.55 -15.29
CA PRO A 73 -2.25 -8.42 -15.93
C PRO A 73 -1.98 -7.98 -17.38
N GLU A 74 -0.70 -7.87 -17.76
CA GLU A 74 -0.33 -7.56 -19.16
C GLU A 74 -0.57 -8.74 -20.10
N ALA A 75 -0.45 -9.97 -19.60
CA ALA A 75 -0.74 -11.15 -20.38
C ALA A 75 -2.24 -11.39 -20.48
N PRO A 76 -2.75 -11.84 -21.64
CA PRO A 76 -4.16 -12.19 -21.78
C PRO A 76 -4.52 -13.35 -20.85
N VAL A 77 -5.65 -13.23 -20.17
CA VAL A 77 -6.12 -14.21 -19.19
C VAL A 77 -7.39 -14.89 -19.69
N ARG A 78 -7.35 -16.22 -19.76
CA ARG A 78 -8.50 -17.04 -20.15
C ARG A 78 -9.26 -17.52 -18.92
N LEU A 79 -10.50 -17.04 -18.76
CA LEU A 79 -11.38 -17.44 -17.67
C LEU A 79 -12.46 -18.42 -18.15
N VAL A 80 -12.80 -19.36 -17.28
CA VAL A 80 -13.84 -20.37 -17.53
C VAL A 80 -14.70 -20.48 -16.29
N GLN A 81 -16.02 -20.34 -16.45
CA GLN A 81 -16.96 -20.56 -15.36
C GLN A 81 -17.41 -22.01 -15.36
N LYS A 82 -17.35 -22.68 -14.20
CA LYS A 82 -18.00 -23.99 -14.05
C LYS A 82 -19.50 -23.79 -13.89
N VAL A 83 -20.29 -24.48 -14.72
CA VAL A 83 -21.75 -24.46 -14.67
C VAL A 83 -22.27 -25.88 -14.48
N GLN A 84 -23.34 -26.01 -13.71
CA GLN A 84 -23.98 -27.31 -13.48
C GLN A 84 -25.08 -27.55 -14.51
N ARG A 85 -25.01 -28.67 -15.24
CA ARG A 85 -26.00 -29.09 -16.24
C ARG A 85 -26.31 -30.56 -16.03
N ALA A 86 -27.59 -30.91 -15.92
CA ALA A 86 -28.06 -32.28 -15.73
C ALA A 86 -27.30 -33.05 -14.61
N GLY A 87 -26.99 -32.36 -13.50
CA GLY A 87 -26.29 -32.96 -12.35
C GLY A 87 -24.77 -33.00 -12.43
N VAL A 88 -24.14 -32.61 -13.55
CA VAL A 88 -22.68 -32.64 -13.74
C VAL A 88 -22.11 -31.23 -13.90
N TRP A 89 -20.91 -31.00 -13.38
CA TRP A 89 -20.16 -29.75 -13.58
C TRP A 89 -19.44 -29.77 -14.94
N ILE A 90 -19.77 -28.81 -15.79
CA ILE A 90 -19.10 -28.61 -17.07
C ILE A 90 -18.50 -27.21 -17.15
N ASN A 91 -17.43 -27.09 -17.92
CA ASN A 91 -16.84 -25.80 -18.23
C ASN A 91 -17.75 -25.03 -19.20
N SER A 92 -18.01 -23.77 -18.91
CA SER A 92 -18.69 -22.85 -19.83
C SER A 92 -17.81 -22.55 -21.04
N ARG A 93 -18.35 -21.76 -21.98
CA ARG A 93 -17.50 -21.12 -23.00
C ARG A 93 -16.45 -20.25 -22.29
N PRO A 94 -15.16 -20.38 -22.65
CA PRO A 94 -14.13 -19.50 -22.11
C PRO A 94 -14.35 -18.05 -22.53
N VAL A 95 -14.00 -17.13 -21.65
CA VAL A 95 -13.90 -15.70 -21.94
C VAL A 95 -12.42 -15.33 -21.93
N LEU A 96 -11.98 -14.61 -22.96
CA LEU A 96 -10.63 -14.08 -23.06
C LEU A 96 -10.66 -12.61 -22.64
N PHE A 97 -9.85 -12.27 -21.66
CA PHE A 97 -9.55 -10.88 -21.33
C PHE A 97 -8.20 -10.56 -21.92
N GLU A 98 -8.17 -9.56 -22.80
CA GLU A 98 -6.92 -9.02 -23.31
C GLU A 98 -6.19 -8.25 -22.19
N GLY A 99 -4.87 -8.17 -22.30
CA GLY A 99 -4.05 -7.39 -21.37
C GLY A 99 -4.41 -5.90 -21.36
N ALA A 100 -4.10 -5.25 -20.25
CA ALA A 100 -4.33 -3.80 -20.04
C ALA A 100 -3.24 -2.93 -20.67
#